data_AF-A0A7K4HIG7-F1
#
_entry.id   AF-A0A7K4HIG7-F1
#
_cell.length_a   1.000
_cell.length_b   1.000
_cell.length_c   1.000
_cell.angle_alpha   90.00
_cell.angle_beta   90.00
_cell.angle_gamma   90.00
#
_symmetry.space_group_name_H-M   'P 1'
#
loop_
_entity.id
_entity.type
_entity.pdbx_description
1 polymer ?
#
loop_
_entity_poly.entity_id
_entity_poly.type
_entity_poly.pdbx_seq_one_letter_code
_entity_poly.pdbx_strand_id
1 'polypeptide(L)'
;MSEEETKNIIIKDFFKRTVILNELDEALKFKPDALIGIDQISSEKLIENNVKNIEELAHLSLESLPDIKEIPNNVLIKWVKIAQVLEKAIKEKTKTHKKILLIGLDNGGKTSILAVLQDKFSIIKSLLPTRGVKREKLDFFGYPILSWDLGGQVQYREKLYFNRPELFFTEADLVLYVIDTQDSDRFAEAANYFREVLKVLKELNEFPPILVVLSKSDQDIRTSLEWQNNISAIKNKFNHIVREHEKTSIKYSDTTIYQKETVLQMFSEALKIVSDTSEIIENILEDFTTTIEGKASSLISMDGLIFGSYTISDIDEALLNNTALIMQTLSNFHNSIGLTREPSMTLDFPLNGFAIRGEKLFEYSELKIPVYLWLLSDNVDLIYEKIDYFKLQLLPLINLFL
;
A
#
# COMPACT_ATOMS: atom_id res chain seq x y z
N MET A 1 -7.69 -24.58 -1.67
CA MET A 1 -6.26 -24.96 -1.79
C MET A 1 -5.65 -24.97 -0.41
N SER A 2 -4.61 -25.77 -0.17
CA SER A 2 -3.80 -25.61 1.04
C SER A 2 -3.01 -24.29 0.98
N GLU A 3 -2.53 -23.79 2.13
CA GLU A 3 -1.64 -22.61 2.18
C GLU A 3 -0.39 -22.82 1.31
N GLU A 4 0.13 -24.05 1.29
CA GLU A 4 1.31 -24.45 0.51
C GLU A 4 1.05 -24.50 -1.00
N GLU A 5 -0.12 -24.97 -1.44
CA GLU A 5 -0.54 -24.91 -2.84
C GLU A 5 -0.69 -23.47 -3.35
N THR A 6 -1.24 -22.59 -2.50
CA THR A 6 -1.40 -21.16 -2.80
C THR A 6 -0.04 -20.49 -2.92
N LYS A 7 0.85 -20.74 -1.95
CA LYS A 7 2.23 -20.29 -1.96
C LYS A 7 2.97 -20.75 -3.22
N ASN A 8 2.81 -22.01 -3.62
CA ASN A 8 3.39 -22.56 -4.85
C ASN A 8 2.96 -21.82 -6.12
N ILE A 9 1.68 -21.47 -6.23
CA ILE A 9 1.17 -20.73 -7.41
C ILE A 9 1.77 -19.33 -7.45
N ILE A 10 1.76 -18.61 -6.32
CA ILE A 10 2.27 -17.24 -6.23
C ILE A 10 3.77 -17.19 -6.57
N ILE A 11 4.55 -18.15 -6.06
CA ILE A 11 5.99 -18.25 -6.36
C ILE A 11 6.23 -18.56 -7.85
N LYS A 12 5.41 -19.42 -8.47
CA LYS A 12 5.54 -19.75 -9.90
C LYS A 12 5.33 -18.53 -10.81
N ASP A 13 4.52 -17.56 -10.40
CA ASP A 13 4.26 -16.35 -11.19
C ASP A 13 5.51 -15.47 -11.39
N PHE A 14 6.58 -15.66 -10.59
CA PHE A 14 7.85 -14.94 -10.76
C PHE A 14 8.69 -15.47 -11.93
N PHE A 15 8.38 -16.67 -12.43
CA PHE A 15 9.21 -17.38 -13.41
C PHE A 15 8.64 -17.31 -14.82
N LYS A 16 9.52 -17.34 -15.82
CA LYS A 16 9.12 -17.49 -17.22
C LYS A 16 8.36 -18.79 -17.42
N ARG A 17 7.39 -18.81 -18.35
CA ARG A 17 6.54 -19.99 -18.65
C ARG A 17 7.30 -21.27 -19.00
N THR A 18 8.57 -21.15 -19.43
CA THR A 18 9.44 -22.28 -19.77
C THR A 18 10.05 -22.97 -18.55
N VAL A 19 9.99 -22.35 -17.38
CA VAL A 19 10.56 -22.89 -16.14
C VAL A 19 9.56 -23.84 -15.48
N ILE A 20 10.01 -25.05 -15.15
CA ILE A 20 9.22 -26.04 -14.44
C ILE A 20 9.70 -26.08 -12.99
N LEU A 21 8.88 -25.56 -12.08
CA LEU A 21 9.13 -25.59 -10.64
C LEU A 21 8.34 -26.75 -10.00
N ASN A 22 9.07 -27.75 -9.50
CA ASN A 22 8.49 -28.90 -8.80
C ASN A 22 8.44 -28.68 -7.29
N GLU A 23 9.52 -28.15 -6.70
CA GLU A 23 9.64 -27.86 -5.27
C GLU A 23 10.10 -26.40 -5.05
N LEU A 24 9.56 -25.72 -4.02
CA LEU A 24 9.89 -24.32 -3.73
C LEU A 24 11.39 -24.11 -3.45
N ASP A 25 12.03 -25.08 -2.80
CA ASP A 25 13.44 -24.99 -2.41
C ASP A 25 14.40 -25.04 -3.61
N GLU A 26 13.92 -25.45 -4.78
CA GLU A 26 14.68 -25.40 -6.04
C GLU A 26 14.63 -24.01 -6.69
N ALA A 27 13.60 -23.21 -6.40
CA ALA A 27 13.34 -21.93 -7.04
C ALA A 27 14.55 -20.98 -6.96
N LEU A 28 15.20 -20.90 -5.79
CA LEU A 28 16.35 -20.02 -5.55
C LEU A 28 17.64 -20.50 -6.23
N LYS A 29 17.71 -21.78 -6.62
CA LYS A 29 18.87 -22.39 -7.28
C LYS A 29 18.88 -22.15 -8.79
N PHE A 30 17.76 -21.69 -9.37
CA PHE A 30 17.72 -21.36 -10.79
C PHE A 30 18.64 -20.17 -11.10
N LYS A 31 19.09 -20.12 -12.36
CA LYS A 31 19.82 -18.98 -12.91
C LYS A 31 18.93 -17.72 -12.93
N PRO A 32 19.51 -16.51 -12.89
CA PRO A 32 18.73 -15.27 -12.94
C PRO A 32 17.77 -15.16 -14.13
N ASP A 33 18.12 -15.67 -15.32
CA ASP A 33 17.25 -15.66 -16.50
C ASP A 33 15.98 -16.51 -16.37
N ALA A 34 15.82 -17.29 -15.30
CA ALA A 34 14.55 -17.96 -15.01
C ALA A 34 13.46 -16.96 -14.58
N LEU A 35 13.83 -15.82 -13.99
CA LEU A 35 12.91 -14.78 -13.55
C LEU A 35 12.34 -13.97 -14.72
N ILE A 36 11.09 -13.53 -14.58
CA ILE A 36 10.49 -12.56 -15.50
C ILE A 36 11.29 -11.25 -15.41
N GLY A 37 11.69 -10.72 -16.57
CA GLY A 37 12.40 -9.44 -16.66
C GLY A 37 13.92 -9.52 -16.72
N ILE A 38 14.52 -10.70 -16.60
CA ILE A 38 15.95 -10.92 -16.80
C ILE A 38 16.16 -11.71 -18.09
N ASP A 39 16.81 -11.12 -19.08
CA ASP A 39 17.15 -11.82 -20.33
C ASP A 39 18.43 -12.67 -20.17
N GLN A 40 18.66 -13.58 -21.12
CA GLN A 40 19.79 -14.50 -21.05
C GLN A 40 21.16 -13.80 -21.07
N ILE A 41 21.30 -12.72 -21.84
CA ILE A 41 22.56 -11.98 -21.97
C ILE A 41 22.89 -11.29 -20.64
N SER A 42 21.89 -10.65 -20.04
CA SER A 42 22.04 -10.04 -18.71
C SER A 42 22.35 -11.08 -17.63
N SER A 43 21.74 -12.27 -17.70
CA SER A 43 22.05 -13.36 -16.78
C SER A 43 23.46 -13.91 -16.95
N GLU A 44 23.98 -14.01 -18.17
CA GLU A 44 25.37 -14.44 -18.41
C GLU A 44 26.37 -13.46 -17.78
N LYS A 45 26.12 -12.14 -17.92
CA LYS A 45 26.93 -11.11 -17.26
C LYS A 45 26.87 -11.16 -15.73
N LEU A 46 25.70 -11.44 -15.16
CA LEU A 46 25.55 -11.67 -13.72
C LEU A 46 26.42 -12.86 -13.26
N ILE A 47 26.38 -13.97 -14.00
CA ILE A 47 27.16 -15.19 -13.71
C ILE A 47 28.67 -14.90 -13.79
N GLU A 48 29.12 -14.15 -14.80
CA GLU A 48 30.51 -13.71 -14.94
C GLU A 48 30.99 -12.86 -13.75
N ASN A 49 30.07 -12.16 -13.08
CA ASN A 49 30.31 -11.33 -11.90
C ASN A 49 29.96 -12.05 -10.57
N ASN A 50 30.00 -13.38 -10.54
CA ASN A 50 29.76 -14.23 -9.35
C ASN A 50 28.31 -14.20 -8.81
N VAL A 51 27.32 -13.92 -9.66
CA VAL A 51 25.90 -14.02 -9.32
C VAL A 51 25.28 -15.15 -10.15
N LYS A 52 25.41 -16.39 -9.67
CA LYS A 52 25.13 -17.62 -10.44
C LYS A 52 23.67 -18.03 -10.41
N ASN A 53 22.96 -17.69 -9.35
CA ASN A 53 21.59 -18.09 -9.10
C ASN A 53 20.80 -16.96 -8.42
N ILE A 54 19.50 -17.19 -8.24
CA ILE A 54 18.59 -16.20 -7.65
C ILE A 54 18.90 -15.97 -6.17
N GLU A 55 19.37 -16.98 -5.43
CA GLU A 55 19.81 -16.82 -4.04
C GLU A 55 20.98 -15.83 -3.90
N GLU A 56 22.01 -16.00 -4.73
CA GLU A 56 23.17 -15.09 -4.78
C GLU A 56 22.75 -13.67 -5.21
N LEU A 57 21.76 -13.56 -6.10
CA LEU A 57 21.19 -12.27 -6.49
C LEU A 57 20.44 -11.59 -5.33
N ALA A 58 19.67 -12.35 -4.54
CA ALA A 58 18.93 -11.84 -3.38
C ALA A 58 19.89 -11.32 -2.28
N HIS A 59 21.03 -11.97 -2.11
CA HIS A 59 22.04 -11.61 -1.11
C HIS A 59 22.90 -10.40 -1.47
N LEU A 60 22.74 -9.79 -2.65
CA LEU A 60 23.45 -8.56 -2.98
C LEU A 60 23.00 -7.40 -2.09
N SER A 61 23.97 -6.67 -1.54
CA SER A 61 23.69 -5.45 -0.78
C SER A 61 23.36 -4.29 -1.73
N LEU A 62 22.22 -3.65 -1.51
CA LEU A 62 21.78 -2.47 -2.26
C LEU A 62 22.71 -1.26 -2.05
N GLU A 63 23.46 -1.21 -0.94
CA GLU A 63 24.43 -0.13 -0.65
C GLU A 63 25.75 -0.29 -1.41
N SER A 64 26.06 -1.51 -1.86
CA SER A 64 27.34 -1.85 -2.46
C SER A 64 27.16 -2.83 -3.63
N LEU A 65 26.37 -2.40 -4.62
CA LEU A 65 26.12 -3.21 -5.81
C LEU A 65 27.37 -3.29 -6.71
N PRO A 66 27.62 -4.46 -7.32
CA PRO A 66 28.68 -4.59 -8.31
C PRO A 66 28.33 -3.76 -9.56
N ASP A 67 29.34 -3.07 -10.10
CA ASP A 67 29.21 -2.42 -11.41
C ASP A 67 29.34 -3.49 -12.50
N ILE A 68 28.21 -3.85 -13.12
CA ILE A 68 28.15 -4.86 -14.17
C ILE A 68 27.95 -4.17 -15.50
N LYS A 69 28.95 -4.30 -16.37
CA LYS A 69 28.95 -3.67 -17.69
C LYS A 69 27.65 -3.94 -18.45
N GLU A 70 27.05 -2.87 -19.00
CA GLU A 70 25.81 -2.90 -19.79
C GLU A 70 24.55 -3.33 -19.01
N ILE A 71 24.61 -3.40 -17.67
CA ILE A 71 23.44 -3.54 -16.81
C ILE A 71 23.31 -2.23 -16.01
N PRO A 72 22.32 -1.38 -16.33
CA PRO A 72 22.08 -0.17 -15.56
C PRO A 72 21.80 -0.48 -14.07
N ASN A 73 22.32 0.34 -13.16
CA ASN A 73 22.16 0.13 -11.72
C ASN A 73 20.69 0.07 -11.28
N ASN A 74 19.80 0.87 -11.85
CA ASN A 74 18.36 0.82 -11.54
C ASN A 74 17.72 -0.54 -11.91
N VAL A 75 18.15 -1.13 -13.03
CA VAL A 75 17.70 -2.47 -13.46
C VAL A 75 18.24 -3.54 -12.50
N LEU A 76 19.51 -3.46 -12.10
CA LEU A 76 20.09 -4.39 -11.14
C LEU A 76 19.39 -4.30 -9.76
N ILE A 77 19.13 -3.08 -9.26
CA ILE A 77 18.38 -2.85 -8.02
C ILE A 77 17.02 -3.55 -8.06
N LYS A 78 16.27 -3.39 -9.16
CA LYS A 78 14.96 -4.03 -9.35
C LYS A 78 15.06 -5.55 -9.28
N TRP A 79 16.03 -6.15 -9.97
CA TRP A 79 16.23 -7.61 -9.96
C TRP A 79 16.63 -8.14 -8.58
N VAL A 80 17.52 -7.45 -7.87
CA VAL A 80 17.90 -7.78 -6.50
C VAL A 80 16.69 -7.74 -5.57
N LYS A 81 15.86 -6.69 -5.64
CA LYS A 81 14.64 -6.58 -4.82
C LYS A 81 13.63 -7.69 -5.12
N ILE A 82 13.42 -8.02 -6.39
CA ILE A 82 12.55 -9.15 -6.78
C ILE A 82 13.08 -10.45 -6.19
N ALA A 83 14.39 -10.70 -6.28
CA ALA A 83 15.01 -11.90 -5.72
C ALA A 83 14.89 -11.94 -4.18
N GLN A 84 15.05 -10.81 -3.49
CA GLN A 84 14.86 -10.69 -2.03
C GLN A 84 13.41 -10.98 -1.61
N VAL A 85 12.43 -10.41 -2.31
CA VAL A 85 11.00 -10.72 -2.07
C VAL A 85 10.73 -12.20 -2.27
N LEU A 86 11.26 -12.79 -3.34
CA LEU A 86 11.07 -14.21 -3.65
C LEU A 86 11.69 -15.11 -2.60
N GLU A 87 12.93 -14.82 -2.19
CA GLU A 87 13.64 -15.54 -1.13
C GLU A 87 12.88 -15.48 0.20
N LYS A 88 12.46 -14.28 0.60
CA LYS A 88 11.65 -14.08 1.80
C LYS A 88 10.37 -14.90 1.74
N ALA A 89 9.66 -14.82 0.61
CA ALA A 89 8.44 -15.56 0.40
C ALA A 89 8.66 -17.07 0.49
N ILE A 90 9.78 -17.63 -0.01
CA ILE A 90 10.09 -19.06 0.08
C ILE A 90 10.48 -19.46 1.51
N LYS A 91 11.46 -18.78 2.11
CA LYS A 91 12.09 -19.15 3.38
C LYS A 91 11.22 -18.84 4.60
N GLU A 92 10.42 -17.79 4.55
CA GLU A 92 9.60 -17.37 5.68
C GLU A 92 8.19 -17.96 5.65
N LYS A 93 7.60 -18.09 6.84
CA LYS A 93 6.17 -18.38 6.97
C LYS A 93 5.40 -17.08 6.79
N THR A 94 4.62 -16.99 5.71
CA THR A 94 3.73 -15.86 5.48
C THR A 94 2.74 -15.73 6.64
N LYS A 95 2.63 -14.53 7.23
CA LYS A 95 1.59 -14.27 8.23
C LYS A 95 0.23 -14.43 7.54
N THR A 96 -0.70 -15.11 8.21
CA THR A 96 -2.06 -15.31 7.68
C THR A 96 -2.92 -14.06 7.75
N HIS A 97 -2.45 -12.99 8.38
CA HIS A 97 -3.11 -11.71 8.50
C HIS A 97 -2.14 -10.61 8.92
N LYS A 98 -2.51 -9.35 8.67
CA LYS A 98 -1.82 -8.18 9.23
C LYS A 98 -2.56 -7.63 10.44
N LYS A 99 -1.87 -7.35 11.54
CA LYS A 99 -2.43 -6.68 12.72
C LYS A 99 -2.28 -5.17 12.61
N ILE A 100 -3.40 -4.47 12.50
CA ILE A 100 -3.44 -3.00 12.43
C ILE A 100 -4.00 -2.44 13.73
N LEU A 101 -3.25 -1.54 14.37
CA LEU A 101 -3.70 -0.80 15.56
C LEU A 101 -4.25 0.56 15.16
N LEU A 102 -5.49 0.86 15.52
CA LEU A 102 -6.07 2.20 15.40
C LEU A 102 -6.03 2.89 16.76
N ILE A 103 -5.23 3.95 16.84
CA ILE A 103 -4.88 4.64 18.08
C ILE A 103 -5.15 6.13 17.91
N GLY A 104 -5.54 6.81 18.99
CA GLY A 104 -5.81 8.25 18.97
C GLY A 104 -6.82 8.61 20.06
N LEU A 105 -7.08 9.91 20.23
CA LEU A 105 -8.03 10.38 21.25
C LEU A 105 -9.46 9.90 20.98
N ASP A 106 -10.30 9.95 22.01
CA ASP A 106 -11.74 9.81 21.86
C ASP A 106 -12.30 10.87 20.89
N ASN A 107 -13.40 10.53 20.19
CA ASN A 107 -13.99 11.37 19.14
C ASN A 107 -13.10 11.67 17.91
N GLY A 108 -11.89 11.10 17.83
CA GLY A 108 -10.99 11.25 16.68
C GLY A 108 -11.40 10.52 15.40
N GLY A 109 -12.56 9.87 15.34
CA GLY A 109 -13.07 9.25 14.10
C GLY A 109 -12.56 7.84 13.75
N LYS A 110 -11.80 7.18 14.63
CA LYS A 110 -11.24 5.82 14.42
C LYS A 110 -12.27 4.78 13.98
N THR A 111 -13.33 4.59 14.77
CA THR A 111 -14.39 3.62 14.48
C THR A 111 -15.18 4.00 13.23
N SER A 112 -15.34 5.30 12.94
CA SER A 112 -16.02 5.80 11.75
C SER A 112 -15.23 5.48 10.48
N ILE A 113 -13.90 5.65 10.51
CA ILE A 113 -12.99 5.29 9.41
C ILE A 113 -13.11 3.79 9.08
N LEU A 114 -13.09 2.92 10.09
CA LEU A 114 -13.31 1.49 9.88
C LEU A 114 -14.70 1.17 9.32
N ALA A 115 -15.74 1.87 9.79
CA ALA A 115 -17.09 1.68 9.28
C ALA A 115 -17.23 2.06 7.80
N VAL A 116 -16.58 3.14 7.35
CA VAL A 116 -16.53 3.54 5.92
C VAL A 116 -15.84 2.46 5.09
N LEU A 117 -14.71 1.93 5.56
CA LEU A 117 -13.99 0.87 4.85
C LEU A 117 -14.81 -0.43 4.74
N GLN A 118 -15.71 -0.68 5.68
CA GLN A 118 -16.66 -1.82 5.65
C GLN A 118 -17.97 -1.53 4.88
N ASP A 119 -18.10 -0.38 4.22
CA ASP A 119 -19.36 0.07 3.61
C ASP A 119 -20.56 0.17 4.59
N LYS A 120 -20.27 0.36 5.89
CA LYS A 120 -21.28 0.48 6.96
C LYS A 120 -21.64 1.94 7.26
N PHE A 121 -22.02 2.70 6.22
CA PHE A 121 -22.35 4.12 6.36
C PHE A 121 -23.55 4.39 7.29
N SER A 122 -24.53 3.49 7.33
CA SER A 122 -25.78 3.66 8.07
C SER A 122 -25.59 3.74 9.58
N ILE A 123 -24.55 3.09 10.14
CA ILE A 123 -24.36 3.01 11.59
C ILE A 123 -23.55 4.18 12.14
N ILE A 124 -22.84 4.93 11.28
CA ILE A 124 -21.85 5.94 11.68
C ILE A 124 -22.44 6.98 12.64
N LYS A 125 -23.65 7.49 12.34
CA LYS A 125 -24.34 8.50 13.17
C LYS A 125 -24.75 7.98 14.56
N SER A 126 -24.84 6.67 14.72
CA SER A 126 -25.28 6.00 15.96
C SER A 126 -24.13 5.34 16.73
N LEU A 127 -22.88 5.51 16.28
CA LEU A 127 -21.73 4.93 16.95
C LEU A 127 -21.57 5.51 18.36
N LEU A 128 -21.50 4.61 19.34
CA LEU A 128 -21.17 4.96 20.72
C LEU A 128 -19.65 4.97 20.93
N PRO A 129 -19.12 5.71 21.92
CA PRO A 129 -17.70 5.68 22.24
C PRO A 129 -17.20 4.25 22.50
N THR A 130 -16.14 3.84 21.80
CA THR A 130 -15.55 2.50 21.94
C THR A 130 -15.12 2.25 23.38
N ARG A 131 -15.51 1.11 23.94
CA ARG A 131 -15.15 0.68 25.30
C ARG A 131 -13.96 -0.28 25.25
N GLY A 132 -12.83 0.13 25.80
CA GLY A 132 -11.60 -0.68 25.76
C GLY A 132 -11.17 -0.93 24.31
N VAL A 133 -10.80 -2.17 24.00
CA VAL A 133 -10.34 -2.54 22.65
C VAL A 133 -11.39 -3.37 21.92
N LYS A 134 -11.82 -2.88 20.75
CA LYS A 134 -12.64 -3.66 19.82
C LYS A 134 -11.71 -4.38 18.85
N ARG A 135 -11.76 -5.72 18.85
CA ARG A 135 -10.95 -6.57 17.97
C ARG A 135 -11.86 -7.15 16.89
N GLU A 136 -11.54 -6.89 15.63
CA GLU A 136 -12.31 -7.39 14.49
C GLU A 136 -11.37 -8.05 13.48
N LYS A 137 -11.77 -9.23 12.99
CA LYS A 137 -11.19 -9.80 11.78
C LYS A 137 -11.96 -9.21 10.60
N LEU A 138 -11.23 -8.51 9.76
CA LEU A 138 -11.74 -7.79 8.61
C LEU A 138 -11.08 -8.37 7.37
N ASP A 139 -11.81 -8.34 6.27
CA ASP A 139 -11.26 -8.62 4.95
C ASP A 139 -11.43 -7.33 4.16
N PHE A 140 -10.33 -6.63 3.96
CA PHE A 140 -10.30 -5.41 3.16
C PHE A 140 -9.33 -5.62 2.03
N PHE A 141 -9.75 -5.23 0.83
CA PHE A 141 -8.92 -5.38 -0.34
C PHE A 141 -8.54 -6.84 -0.64
N GLY A 142 -9.35 -7.81 -0.24
CA GLY A 142 -9.04 -9.24 -0.37
C GLY A 142 -7.92 -9.73 0.57
N TYR A 143 -7.54 -8.94 1.59
CA TYR A 143 -6.53 -9.31 2.57
C TYR A 143 -7.13 -9.46 3.98
N PRO A 144 -6.79 -10.55 4.69
CA PRO A 144 -7.17 -10.74 6.08
C PRO A 144 -6.43 -9.77 7.00
N ILE A 145 -7.17 -8.90 7.67
CA ILE A 145 -6.67 -7.89 8.59
C ILE A 145 -7.27 -8.11 9.99
N LEU A 146 -6.42 -8.14 11.00
CA LEU A 146 -6.83 -8.09 12.40
C LEU A 146 -6.78 -6.63 12.88
N SER A 147 -7.92 -5.96 12.85
CA SER A 147 -8.04 -4.58 13.30
C SER A 147 -8.31 -4.49 14.80
N TRP A 148 -7.54 -3.66 15.48
CA TRP A 148 -7.72 -3.33 16.89
C TRP A 148 -8.04 -1.85 17.00
N ASP A 149 -9.30 -1.51 17.26
CA ASP A 149 -9.76 -0.15 17.55
C ASP A 149 -9.68 0.11 19.06
N LEU A 150 -8.71 0.91 19.48
CA LEU A 150 -8.47 1.24 20.88
C LEU A 150 -9.29 2.47 21.29
N GLY A 151 -10.23 2.31 22.23
CA GLY A 151 -10.98 3.43 22.81
C GLY A 151 -10.04 4.52 23.36
N GLY A 152 -10.22 5.76 22.91
CA GLY A 152 -9.28 6.86 23.15
C GLY A 152 -9.51 7.66 24.43
N GLN A 153 -10.49 7.27 25.25
CA GLN A 153 -10.81 7.96 26.49
C GLN A 153 -9.65 7.85 27.48
N VAL A 154 -9.41 8.91 28.26
CA VAL A 154 -8.31 9.00 29.25
C VAL A 154 -8.22 7.75 30.13
N GLN A 155 -9.38 7.26 30.62
CA GLN A 155 -9.44 6.09 31.49
C GLN A 155 -8.82 4.81 30.87
N TYR A 156 -8.90 4.62 29.56
CA TYR A 156 -8.31 3.44 28.92
C TYR A 156 -6.83 3.67 28.60
N ARG A 157 -6.47 4.85 28.10
CA ARG A 157 -5.09 5.19 27.77
C ARG A 157 -4.18 5.08 29.00
N GLU A 158 -4.54 5.79 30.07
CA GLU A 158 -3.69 5.90 31.27
C GLU A 158 -3.79 4.69 32.21
N LYS A 159 -4.98 4.07 32.33
CA LYS A 159 -5.21 3.03 33.35
C LYS A 159 -5.24 1.61 32.82
N LEU A 160 -5.33 1.41 31.50
CA LEU A 160 -5.41 0.07 30.91
C LEU A 160 -4.25 -0.19 29.94
N TYR A 161 -4.11 0.61 28.90
CA TYR A 161 -3.17 0.32 27.82
C TYR A 161 -1.72 0.44 28.26
N PHE A 162 -1.37 1.49 29.01
CA PHE A 162 0.00 1.68 29.49
C PHE A 162 0.35 0.90 30.75
N ASN A 163 -0.64 0.34 31.45
CA ASN A 163 -0.40 -0.54 32.61
C ASN A 163 -0.07 -1.98 32.20
N ARG A 164 -0.55 -2.43 31.03
CA ARG A 164 -0.26 -3.75 30.45
C ARG A 164 -0.01 -3.64 28.94
N PRO A 165 1.03 -2.89 28.53
CA PRO A 165 1.28 -2.58 27.14
C PRO A 165 1.49 -3.81 26.26
N GLU A 166 2.06 -4.88 26.82
CA GLU A 166 2.31 -6.16 26.15
C GLU A 166 1.05 -6.82 25.59
N LEU A 167 -0.13 -6.50 26.16
CA LEU A 167 -1.42 -7.03 25.69
C LEU A 167 -1.99 -6.29 24.48
N PHE A 168 -1.42 -5.13 24.12
CA PHE A 168 -1.99 -4.21 23.13
C PHE A 168 -1.03 -3.90 21.99
N PHE A 169 0.24 -3.62 22.31
CA PHE A 169 1.19 -3.02 21.39
C PHE A 169 2.19 -4.01 20.77
N THR A 170 2.12 -5.30 21.11
CA THR A 170 2.97 -6.36 20.55
C THR A 170 2.49 -6.85 19.18
N GLU A 171 3.41 -7.33 18.34
CA GLU A 171 3.13 -7.94 17.03
C GLU A 171 2.28 -7.07 16.09
N ALA A 172 2.31 -5.75 16.25
CA ALA A 172 1.63 -4.84 15.35
C ALA A 172 2.38 -4.78 14.02
N ASP A 173 1.68 -4.96 12.91
CA ASP A 173 2.26 -4.76 11.58
C ASP A 173 2.18 -3.29 11.17
N LEU A 174 1.18 -2.55 11.67
CA LEU A 174 0.93 -1.15 11.33
C LEU A 174 0.20 -0.42 12.46
N VAL A 175 0.54 0.85 12.68
CA VAL A 175 -0.22 1.76 13.55
C VAL A 175 -0.83 2.90 12.72
N LEU A 176 -2.15 3.06 12.81
CA LEU A 176 -2.87 4.22 12.33
C LEU A 176 -3.15 5.14 13.52
N TYR A 177 -2.40 6.24 13.61
CA TYR A 177 -2.57 7.23 14.67
C TYR A 177 -3.50 8.36 14.21
N VAL A 178 -4.75 8.34 14.66
CA VAL A 178 -5.81 9.23 14.18
C VAL A 178 -5.93 10.48 15.05
N ILE A 179 -5.89 11.63 14.38
CA ILE A 179 -6.00 12.97 14.97
C ILE A 179 -7.19 13.68 14.34
N ASP A 180 -8.04 14.28 15.15
CA ASP A 180 -9.08 15.19 14.69
C ASP A 180 -8.45 16.54 14.34
N THR A 181 -8.47 16.92 13.06
CA THR A 181 -7.86 18.17 12.60
C THR A 181 -8.61 19.44 13.02
N GLN A 182 -9.84 19.30 13.50
CA GLN A 182 -10.71 20.40 13.92
C GLN A 182 -10.66 20.65 15.45
N ASP A 183 -10.05 19.74 16.22
CA ASP A 183 -9.98 19.83 17.69
C ASP A 183 -8.61 20.37 18.15
N SER A 184 -8.35 21.64 17.82
CA SER A 184 -7.05 22.30 18.06
C SER A 184 -6.64 22.33 19.53
N ASP A 185 -7.61 22.44 20.44
CA ASP A 185 -7.38 22.50 21.88
C ASP A 185 -6.75 21.20 22.40
N ARG A 186 -7.00 20.07 21.72
CA ARG A 186 -6.51 18.74 22.13
C ARG A 186 -5.27 18.28 21.39
N PHE A 187 -4.67 19.09 20.50
CA PHE A 187 -3.42 18.71 19.82
C PHE A 187 -2.28 18.40 20.79
N ALA A 188 -2.18 19.13 21.91
CA ALA A 188 -1.17 18.87 22.93
C ALA A 188 -1.42 17.52 23.63
N GLU A 189 -2.68 17.20 23.94
CA GLU A 189 -3.08 15.92 24.52
C GLU A 189 -2.80 14.75 23.56
N ALA A 190 -3.13 14.92 22.28
CA ALA A 190 -2.87 13.94 21.24
C ALA A 190 -1.36 13.71 21.05
N ALA A 191 -0.55 14.77 21.07
CA ALA A 191 0.90 14.67 20.96
C ALA A 191 1.52 13.97 22.20
N ASN A 192 1.02 14.27 23.41
CA ASN A 192 1.48 13.59 24.61
C ASN A 192 1.12 12.11 24.62
N TYR A 193 -0.08 11.74 24.18
CA TYR A 193 -0.46 10.34 24.04
C TYR A 193 0.43 9.61 23.03
N PHE A 194 0.73 10.24 21.89
CA PHE A 194 1.62 9.69 20.89
C PHE A 194 3.03 9.44 21.44
N ARG A 195 3.59 10.39 22.22
CA ARG A 195 4.89 10.23 22.88
C ARG A 195 4.92 9.01 23.79
N GLU A 196 3.89 8.80 24.61
CA GLU A 196 3.81 7.63 25.48
C GLU A 196 3.67 6.32 24.68
N VAL A 197 2.93 6.33 23.57
CA VAL A 197 2.87 5.17 22.65
C VAL A 197 4.25 4.82 22.10
N LEU A 198 5.01 5.81 21.61
CA LEU A 198 6.37 5.56 21.10
C LEU A 198 7.32 5.04 22.18
N LYS A 199 7.22 5.59 23.39
CA LYS A 199 7.99 5.11 24.54
C LYS A 199 7.70 3.64 24.85
N VAL A 200 6.43 3.27 24.90
CA VAL A 200 6.00 1.88 25.14
C VAL A 200 6.45 0.94 24.02
N LEU A 201 6.30 1.34 22.76
CA LEU A 201 6.77 0.56 21.61
C LEU A 201 8.29 0.30 21.72
N LYS A 202 9.06 1.32 22.09
CA LYS A 202 10.50 1.19 22.35
C LYS A 202 10.80 0.25 23.52
N GLU A 203 10.06 0.32 24.61
CA GLU A 203 10.22 -0.57 25.78
C GLU A 203 9.90 -2.04 25.44
N LEU A 204 8.94 -2.28 24.56
CA LEU A 204 8.58 -3.61 24.05
C LEU A 204 9.49 -4.10 22.91
N ASN A 205 10.43 -3.27 22.42
CA ASN A 205 11.24 -3.53 21.24
C ASN A 205 10.40 -3.80 19.98
N GLU A 206 9.27 -3.10 19.85
CA GLU A 206 8.35 -3.13 18.72
C GLU A 206 8.51 -1.85 17.89
N PHE A 207 8.66 -1.98 16.57
CA PHE A 207 8.87 -0.84 15.67
C PHE A 207 7.95 -0.91 14.43
N PRO A 208 6.62 -1.02 14.62
CA PRO A 208 5.71 -0.98 13.49
C PRO A 208 5.81 0.37 12.77
N PRO A 209 5.67 0.41 11.45
CA PRO A 209 5.45 1.66 10.75
C PRO A 209 4.19 2.36 11.26
N ILE A 210 4.21 3.71 11.22
CA ILE A 210 3.13 4.54 11.76
C ILE A 210 2.67 5.53 10.69
N LEU A 211 1.37 5.49 10.39
CA LEU A 211 0.69 6.51 9.59
C LEU A 211 -0.13 7.42 10.52
N VAL A 212 0.17 8.71 10.49
CA VAL A 212 -0.64 9.72 11.19
C VAL A 212 -1.81 10.13 10.30
N VAL A 213 -3.01 9.78 10.72
CA VAL A 213 -4.25 10.03 9.99
C VAL A 213 -4.89 11.33 10.46
N LEU A 214 -4.92 12.32 9.57
CA LEU A 214 -5.50 13.65 9.77
C LEU A 214 -6.99 13.62 9.43
N SER A 215 -7.80 13.18 10.39
CA SER A 215 -9.23 12.96 10.23
C SER A 215 -10.07 14.23 10.25
N LYS A 216 -11.30 14.12 9.74
CA LYS A 216 -12.27 15.22 9.59
C LYS A 216 -11.70 16.37 8.76
N SER A 217 -10.88 16.03 7.76
CA SER A 217 -10.37 16.98 6.77
C SER A 217 -11.44 17.14 5.69
N ASP A 218 -12.53 17.83 6.04
CA ASP A 218 -13.72 17.96 5.20
C ASP A 218 -13.51 19.03 4.11
N GLN A 219 -14.12 18.83 2.93
CA GLN A 219 -13.84 19.63 1.73
C GLN A 219 -14.14 21.12 1.92
N ASP A 220 -15.14 21.45 2.72
CA ASP A 220 -15.57 22.82 3.03
C ASP A 220 -14.60 23.59 3.94
N ILE A 221 -13.72 22.88 4.66
CA ILE A 221 -12.72 23.50 5.54
C ILE A 221 -11.27 23.39 5.05
N ARG A 222 -10.96 22.46 4.14
CA ARG A 222 -9.58 22.17 3.65
C ARG A 222 -8.86 23.40 3.09
N THR A 223 -9.58 24.35 2.50
CA THR A 223 -9.00 25.56 1.93
C THR A 223 -8.88 26.71 2.93
N SER A 224 -9.37 26.53 4.16
CA SER A 224 -9.31 27.56 5.20
C SER A 224 -7.90 27.71 5.76
N LEU A 225 -7.53 28.95 6.10
CA LEU A 225 -6.26 29.25 6.76
C LEU A 225 -6.16 28.56 8.13
N GLU A 226 -7.28 28.44 8.84
CA GLU A 226 -7.34 27.75 10.12
C GLU A 226 -6.95 26.27 9.99
N TRP A 227 -7.54 25.55 9.03
CA TRP A 227 -7.20 24.15 8.79
C TRP A 227 -5.72 24.00 8.40
N GLN A 228 -5.21 24.85 7.51
CA GLN A 228 -3.79 24.83 7.12
C GLN A 228 -2.87 25.04 8.33
N ASN A 229 -3.18 26.01 9.19
CA ASN A 229 -2.44 26.24 10.44
C ASN A 229 -2.52 25.04 11.38
N ASN A 230 -3.67 24.39 11.48
CA ASN A 230 -3.86 23.19 12.29
C ASN A 230 -2.99 22.03 11.78
N ILE A 231 -2.98 21.78 10.46
CA ILE A 231 -2.12 20.74 9.86
C ILE A 231 -0.63 21.04 10.12
N SER A 232 -0.20 22.29 9.94
CA SER A 232 1.18 22.69 10.25
C SER A 232 1.51 22.50 11.73
N ALA A 233 0.60 22.87 12.63
CA ALA A 233 0.79 22.70 14.07
C ALA A 233 0.91 21.21 14.47
N ILE A 234 0.05 20.35 13.91
CA ILE A 234 0.12 18.89 14.11
C ILE A 234 1.46 18.36 13.59
N LYS A 235 1.79 18.60 12.31
CA LYS A 235 3.03 18.10 11.70
C LYS A 235 4.26 18.54 12.48
N ASN A 236 4.32 19.81 12.93
CA ASN A 236 5.44 20.33 13.72
C ASN A 236 5.58 19.59 15.07
N LYS A 237 4.48 19.40 15.80
CA LYS A 237 4.51 18.71 17.11
C LYS A 237 4.91 17.24 16.97
N PHE A 238 4.32 16.52 16.01
CA PHE A 238 4.54 15.09 15.84
C PHE A 238 5.92 14.79 15.27
N ASN A 239 6.39 15.56 14.28
CA ASN A 239 7.75 15.41 13.77
C ASN A 239 8.81 15.72 14.83
N HIS A 240 8.57 16.66 15.73
CA HIS A 240 9.46 16.90 16.88
C HIS A 240 9.57 15.68 17.78
N ILE A 241 8.44 15.05 18.14
CA ILE A 241 8.41 13.85 18.98
C ILE A 241 9.14 12.68 18.29
N VAL A 242 8.97 12.52 16.98
CA VAL A 242 9.62 11.44 16.23
C VAL A 242 11.14 11.61 16.18
N ARG A 243 11.65 12.85 16.13
CA ARG A 243 13.11 13.12 16.20
C ARG A 243 13.75 12.68 17.52
N GLU A 244 12.96 12.54 18.59
CA GLU A 244 13.41 11.99 19.87
C GLU A 244 13.55 10.44 19.83
N HIS A 245 13.12 9.80 18.74
CA HIS A 245 13.04 8.35 18.58
C HIS A 245 13.74 7.89 17.28
N GLU A 246 15.02 7.53 17.37
CA GLU A 246 15.94 7.24 16.24
C GLU A 246 15.50 6.13 15.25
N LYS A 247 14.50 5.31 15.60
CA LYS A 247 14.00 4.18 14.78
C LYS A 247 12.60 4.37 14.22
N THR A 248 12.00 5.54 14.41
CA THR A 248 10.61 5.79 13.99
C THR A 248 10.59 6.80 12.86
N SER A 249 9.87 6.47 11.79
CA SER A 249 9.44 7.44 10.78
C SER A 249 7.92 7.45 10.74
N ILE A 250 7.35 8.59 10.39
CA ILE A 250 5.90 8.75 10.22
C ILE A 250 5.58 9.33 8.86
N LYS A 251 4.49 8.85 8.27
CA LYS A 251 3.83 9.52 7.14
C LYS A 251 2.55 10.18 7.62
N TYR A 252 2.02 11.10 6.83
CA TYR A 252 0.75 11.77 7.11
C TYR A 252 -0.20 11.52 5.94
N SER A 253 -1.46 11.26 6.27
CA SER A 253 -2.53 11.12 5.29
C SER A 253 -3.78 11.75 5.87
N ASP A 254 -4.48 12.57 5.10
CA ASP A 254 -5.70 13.22 5.54
C ASP A 254 -6.94 12.57 4.93
N THR A 255 -8.03 12.58 5.68
CA THR A 255 -9.24 11.84 5.29
C THR A 255 -10.51 12.49 5.81
N THR A 256 -11.60 12.28 5.07
CA THR A 256 -12.96 12.56 5.51
C THR A 256 -13.85 11.34 5.25
N ILE A 257 -14.72 11.03 6.21
CA ILE A 257 -15.69 9.95 6.07
C ILE A 257 -16.83 10.28 5.11
N TYR A 258 -16.93 11.53 4.67
CA TYR A 258 -17.92 11.96 3.68
C TYR A 258 -17.50 11.64 2.24
N GLN A 259 -16.24 11.28 2.01
CA GLN A 259 -15.69 10.87 0.72
C GLN A 259 -14.92 9.56 0.91
N LYS A 260 -15.56 8.44 0.53
CA LYS A 260 -15.02 7.08 0.70
C LYS A 260 -13.62 6.96 0.10
N GLU A 261 -13.39 7.63 -1.02
CA GLU A 261 -12.16 7.64 -1.80
C GLU A 261 -10.95 8.08 -0.95
N THR A 262 -11.13 9.09 -0.08
CA THR A 262 -10.05 9.56 0.81
C THR A 262 -9.68 8.53 1.87
N VAL A 263 -10.65 7.72 2.34
CA VAL A 263 -10.40 6.63 3.28
C VAL A 263 -9.65 5.49 2.57
N LEU A 264 -10.06 5.15 1.34
CA LEU A 264 -9.41 4.11 0.53
C LEU A 264 -7.96 4.49 0.19
N GLN A 265 -7.71 5.74 -0.18
CA GLN A 265 -6.36 6.27 -0.42
C GLN A 265 -5.49 6.17 0.84
N MET A 266 -6.00 6.65 1.99
CA MET A 266 -5.27 6.57 3.26
C MET A 266 -4.90 5.14 3.64
N PHE A 267 -5.83 4.19 3.52
CA PHE A 267 -5.53 2.79 3.79
C PHE A 267 -4.56 2.19 2.78
N SER A 268 -4.68 2.56 1.50
CA SER A 268 -3.73 2.12 0.47
C SER A 268 -2.31 2.58 0.80
N GLU A 269 -2.13 3.85 1.18
CA GLU A 269 -0.85 4.37 1.65
C GLU A 269 -0.32 3.59 2.86
N ALA A 270 -1.21 3.26 3.81
CA ALA A 270 -0.82 2.51 4.99
C ALA A 270 -0.36 1.08 4.66
N LEU A 271 -1.03 0.42 3.72
CA LEU A 271 -0.69 -0.93 3.26
C LEU A 271 0.57 -0.94 2.41
N LYS A 272 0.80 0.08 1.58
CA LYS A 272 2.05 0.27 0.83
C LYS A 272 3.27 0.36 1.76
N ILE A 273 3.14 0.98 2.94
CA ILE A 273 4.25 1.09 3.91
C ILE A 273 4.70 -0.28 4.43
N VAL A 274 3.79 -1.25 4.56
CA VAL A 274 4.09 -2.59 5.11
C VAL A 274 4.26 -3.66 4.04
N SER A 275 4.11 -3.27 2.77
CA SER A 275 4.30 -4.14 1.61
C SER A 275 5.76 -4.21 1.22
N ASP A 276 6.30 -5.42 1.05
CA ASP A 276 7.66 -5.62 0.53
C ASP A 276 7.73 -5.41 -1.01
N THR A 277 6.59 -5.35 -1.70
CA THR A 277 6.54 -5.26 -3.17
C THR A 277 6.18 -3.87 -3.69
N SER A 278 5.64 -2.98 -2.84
CA SER A 278 5.17 -1.64 -3.22
C SER A 278 6.22 -0.85 -4.01
N GLU A 279 7.46 -0.79 -3.54
CA GLU A 279 8.51 -0.03 -4.21
C GLU A 279 8.86 -0.62 -5.60
N ILE A 280 8.82 -1.95 -5.74
CA ILE A 280 9.07 -2.61 -7.03
C ILE A 280 7.94 -2.30 -8.00
N ILE A 281 6.69 -2.31 -7.52
CA ILE A 281 5.50 -1.96 -8.30
C ILE A 281 5.60 -0.51 -8.79
N GLU A 282 5.95 0.44 -7.92
CA GLU A 282 6.10 1.86 -8.27
C GLU A 282 7.23 2.07 -9.30
N ASN A 283 8.37 1.38 -9.17
CA ASN A 283 9.43 1.41 -10.19
C ASN A 283 8.98 0.84 -11.56
N ILE A 284 8.20 -0.25 -11.56
CA ILE A 284 7.65 -0.82 -12.80
C ILE A 284 6.64 0.14 -13.44
N LEU A 285 5.82 0.82 -12.63
CA LEU A 285 4.89 1.85 -13.08
C LEU A 285 5.64 3.04 -13.68
N GLU A 286 6.73 3.49 -13.06
CA GLU A 286 7.60 4.55 -13.60
C GLU A 286 8.18 4.20 -14.97
N ASP A 287 8.84 3.03 -15.07
CA ASP A 287 9.42 2.53 -16.31
C ASP A 287 8.37 2.47 -17.43
N PHE A 288 7.19 1.90 -17.09
CA PHE A 288 6.10 1.73 -18.04
C PHE A 288 5.53 3.07 -18.51
N THR A 289 5.20 3.94 -17.57
CA THR A 289 4.58 5.25 -17.85
C THR A 289 5.51 6.10 -18.72
N THR A 290 6.80 6.12 -18.39
CA THR A 290 7.82 6.82 -19.18
C THR A 290 7.93 6.25 -20.59
N THR A 291 7.90 4.93 -20.74
CA THR A 291 8.00 4.25 -22.05
C THR A 291 6.83 4.58 -22.98
N ILE A 292 5.63 4.79 -22.42
CA ILE A 292 4.43 5.13 -23.21
C ILE A 292 4.14 6.64 -23.24
N GLU A 293 5.12 7.48 -22.86
CA GLU A 293 4.99 8.94 -22.80
C GLU A 293 3.78 9.41 -21.96
N GLY A 294 3.43 8.66 -20.91
CA GLY A 294 2.36 9.01 -19.98
C GLY A 294 2.80 10.05 -18.95
N LYS A 295 1.83 10.76 -18.36
CA LYS A 295 2.06 11.75 -17.29
C LYS A 295 1.95 11.14 -15.90
N ALA A 296 1.00 10.22 -15.73
CA ALA A 296 0.78 9.50 -14.48
C ALA A 296 0.18 8.11 -14.74
N SER A 297 0.45 7.18 -13.83
CA SER A 297 -0.20 5.89 -13.77
C SER A 297 -0.55 5.49 -12.34
N SER A 298 -1.60 4.69 -12.19
CA SER A 298 -1.97 4.11 -10.91
C SER A 298 -2.54 2.71 -11.10
N LEU A 299 -2.13 1.78 -10.25
CA LEU A 299 -2.57 0.40 -10.27
C LEU A 299 -3.58 0.21 -9.14
N ILE A 300 -4.85 0.05 -9.48
CA ILE A 300 -5.95 0.08 -8.52
C ILE A 300 -6.89 -1.12 -8.70
N SER A 301 -7.21 -1.81 -7.60
CA SER A 301 -8.24 -2.85 -7.57
C SER A 301 -9.65 -2.28 -7.58
N MET A 302 -10.66 -3.09 -7.95
CA MET A 302 -12.07 -2.67 -7.99
C MET A 302 -12.72 -2.42 -6.62
N ASP A 303 -12.11 -2.91 -5.55
CA ASP A 303 -12.51 -2.58 -4.17
C ASP A 303 -11.74 -1.39 -3.61
N GLY A 304 -10.85 -0.78 -4.40
CA GLY A 304 -10.27 0.53 -4.16
C GLY A 304 -8.86 0.54 -3.55
N LEU A 305 -8.15 -0.59 -3.55
CA LEU A 305 -6.75 -0.64 -3.14
C LEU A 305 -5.87 -0.06 -4.24
N ILE A 306 -5.06 0.92 -3.88
CA ILE A 306 -4.00 1.44 -4.74
C ILE A 306 -2.70 0.70 -4.39
N PHE A 307 -2.28 -0.20 -5.28
CA PHE A 307 -1.04 -0.98 -5.11
C PHE A 307 0.22 -0.13 -5.31
N GLY A 308 0.12 0.89 -6.14
CA GLY A 308 1.20 1.80 -6.47
C GLY A 308 0.74 2.86 -7.46
N SER A 309 1.44 3.99 -7.47
CA SER A 309 1.22 5.08 -8.42
C SER A 309 2.56 5.65 -8.84
N TYR A 310 2.63 6.15 -10.07
CA TYR A 310 3.74 6.95 -10.57
C TYR A 310 3.19 8.26 -11.14
N THR A 311 3.84 9.37 -10.79
CA THR A 311 3.50 10.70 -11.29
C THR A 311 4.72 11.61 -11.25
N ILE A 312 4.70 12.67 -12.06
CA ILE A 312 5.63 13.80 -11.96
C ILE A 312 5.03 14.93 -11.10
N SER A 313 3.70 14.95 -10.91
CA SER A 313 2.97 16.00 -10.19
C SER A 313 1.96 15.43 -9.20
N ASP A 314 1.96 15.94 -7.97
CA ASP A 314 0.94 15.63 -6.96
C ASP A 314 -0.49 15.93 -7.46
N ILE A 315 -0.63 16.93 -8.34
CA ILE A 315 -1.92 17.30 -8.94
C ILE A 315 -2.41 16.20 -9.88
N ASP A 316 -1.53 15.66 -10.72
CA ASP A 316 -1.87 14.61 -11.67
C ASP A 316 -2.19 13.30 -10.95
N GLU A 317 -1.48 12.98 -9.86
CA GLU A 317 -1.80 11.82 -9.03
C GLU A 317 -3.16 11.97 -8.35
N ALA A 318 -3.44 13.13 -7.74
CA ALA A 318 -4.74 13.39 -7.13
C ALA A 318 -5.87 13.32 -8.17
N LEU A 319 -5.67 13.89 -9.36
CA LEU A 319 -6.63 13.83 -10.46
C LEU A 319 -6.88 12.37 -10.89
N LEU A 320 -5.80 11.60 -11.13
CA LEU A 320 -5.89 10.23 -11.61
C LEU A 320 -6.54 9.30 -10.57
N ASN A 321 -6.04 9.30 -9.33
CA ASN A 321 -6.52 8.41 -8.28
C ASN A 321 -8.00 8.68 -7.94
N ASN A 322 -8.39 9.96 -7.81
CA ASN A 322 -9.78 10.31 -7.53
C ASN A 322 -10.71 9.94 -8.69
N THR A 323 -10.30 10.22 -9.94
CA THR A 323 -11.08 9.83 -11.12
C THR A 323 -11.26 8.32 -11.18
N ALA A 324 -10.18 7.57 -10.98
CA ALA A 324 -10.19 6.12 -11.02
C ALA A 324 -11.14 5.51 -9.97
N LEU A 325 -11.07 5.95 -8.71
CA LEU A 325 -11.95 5.44 -7.65
C LEU A 325 -13.43 5.77 -7.90
N ILE A 326 -13.74 6.95 -8.46
CA ILE A 326 -15.11 7.30 -8.86
C ILE A 326 -15.57 6.41 -10.02
N MET A 327 -14.72 6.17 -11.02
CA MET A 327 -15.05 5.30 -12.15
C MET A 327 -15.26 3.84 -11.72
N GLN A 328 -14.53 3.36 -10.72
CA GLN A 328 -14.79 2.05 -10.12
C GLN A 328 -16.16 2.00 -9.44
N THR A 329 -16.53 3.05 -8.71
CA THR A 329 -17.88 3.16 -8.10
C THR A 329 -18.97 3.11 -9.18
N LEU A 330 -18.79 3.82 -10.29
CA LEU A 330 -19.69 3.76 -11.44
C LEU A 330 -19.78 2.34 -12.04
N SER A 331 -18.64 1.68 -12.23
CA SER A 331 -18.56 0.31 -12.73
C SER A 331 -19.24 -0.70 -11.79
N ASN A 332 -19.07 -0.53 -10.47
CA ASN A 332 -19.76 -1.32 -9.45
C ASN A 332 -21.28 -1.13 -9.51
N PHE A 333 -21.74 0.11 -9.69
CA PHE A 333 -23.16 0.41 -9.89
C PHE A 333 -23.70 -0.27 -11.16
N HIS A 334 -23.04 -0.11 -12.31
CA HIS A 334 -23.42 -0.76 -13.57
C HIS A 334 -23.56 -2.28 -13.40
N ASN A 335 -22.58 -2.90 -12.75
CA ASN A 335 -22.61 -4.34 -12.47
C ASN A 335 -23.78 -4.74 -11.56
N SER A 336 -24.11 -3.92 -10.55
CA SER A 336 -25.19 -4.20 -9.60
C SER A 336 -26.59 -4.23 -10.26
N ILE A 337 -26.76 -3.54 -11.39
CA ILE A 337 -28.01 -3.51 -12.16
C ILE A 337 -28.00 -4.47 -13.37
N GLY A 338 -26.98 -5.34 -13.45
CA GLY A 338 -26.89 -6.41 -14.47
C GLY A 338 -26.16 -6.04 -15.76
N LEU A 339 -25.51 -4.87 -15.84
CA LEU A 339 -24.63 -4.55 -16.97
C LEU A 339 -23.30 -5.31 -16.87
N THR A 340 -22.72 -5.63 -18.03
CA THR A 340 -21.38 -6.23 -18.09
C THR A 340 -20.34 -5.15 -17.89
N ARG A 341 -19.28 -5.46 -17.14
CA ARG A 341 -18.16 -4.53 -16.93
C ARG A 341 -17.27 -4.48 -18.16
N GLU A 342 -16.98 -3.27 -18.60
CA GLU A 342 -16.04 -3.06 -19.69
C GLU A 342 -14.61 -3.40 -19.25
N PRO A 343 -13.80 -4.03 -20.13
CA PRO A 343 -12.40 -4.30 -19.85
C PRO A 343 -11.56 -3.02 -19.86
N SER A 344 -12.03 -1.97 -20.56
CA SER A 344 -11.37 -0.68 -20.63
C SER A 344 -12.37 0.46 -20.62
N MET A 345 -11.93 1.62 -20.12
CA MET A 345 -12.72 2.85 -20.06
C MET A 345 -11.80 4.02 -20.40
N THR A 346 -12.29 5.01 -21.14
CA THR A 346 -11.51 6.21 -21.49
C THR A 346 -12.36 7.45 -21.30
N LEU A 347 -11.78 8.45 -20.64
CA LEU A 347 -12.35 9.78 -20.44
C LEU A 347 -11.48 10.80 -21.16
N ASP A 348 -12.01 11.40 -22.22
CA ASP A 348 -11.29 12.38 -23.04
C ASP A 348 -11.49 13.81 -22.51
N PHE A 349 -10.39 14.54 -22.35
CA PHE A 349 -10.39 15.95 -21.97
C PHE A 349 -9.75 16.80 -23.09
N PRO A 350 -10.41 16.93 -24.27
CA PRO A 350 -9.81 17.54 -25.45
C PRO A 350 -9.40 19.01 -25.24
N LEU A 351 -10.11 19.75 -24.38
CA LEU A 351 -9.74 21.14 -24.05
C LEU A 351 -8.47 21.24 -23.19
N ASN A 352 -8.12 20.17 -22.46
CA ASN A 352 -6.92 20.09 -21.63
C ASN A 352 -5.80 19.29 -22.30
N GLY A 353 -6.07 18.66 -23.44
CA GLY A 353 -5.08 17.93 -24.24
C GLY A 353 -4.69 16.55 -23.72
N PHE A 354 -5.45 15.94 -22.81
CA PHE A 354 -5.16 14.62 -22.26
C PHE A 354 -6.40 13.71 -22.17
N ALA A 355 -6.18 12.42 -21.94
CA ALA A 355 -7.22 11.46 -21.60
C ALA A 355 -6.82 10.66 -20.35
N ILE A 356 -7.83 10.15 -19.63
CA ILE A 356 -7.66 9.19 -18.54
C ILE A 356 -8.21 7.84 -19.00
N ARG A 357 -7.35 6.82 -19.07
CA ARG A 357 -7.71 5.47 -19.49
C ARG A 357 -7.55 4.47 -18.36
N GLY A 358 -8.60 3.69 -18.07
CA GLY A 358 -8.54 2.51 -17.23
C GLY A 358 -8.52 1.25 -18.09
N GLU A 359 -7.61 0.31 -17.79
CA GLU A 359 -7.45 -0.94 -18.53
C GLU A 359 -7.31 -2.12 -17.56
N LYS A 360 -8.19 -3.13 -17.68
CA LYS A 360 -8.15 -4.32 -16.83
C LYS A 360 -6.88 -5.14 -17.13
N LEU A 361 -6.09 -5.38 -16.10
CA LEU A 361 -4.88 -6.18 -16.21
C LEU A 361 -5.14 -7.65 -15.92
N PHE A 362 -5.55 -7.94 -14.69
CA PHE A 362 -5.71 -9.28 -14.13
C PHE A 362 -6.69 -9.24 -12.96
N GLU A 363 -6.87 -10.38 -12.30
CA GLU A 363 -7.65 -10.53 -11.07
C GLU A 363 -6.71 -11.03 -9.97
N TYR A 364 -6.87 -10.55 -8.74
CA TYR A 364 -6.07 -10.98 -7.59
C TYR A 364 -6.97 -11.51 -6.47
N SER A 365 -6.32 -12.17 -5.49
CA SER A 365 -6.95 -12.89 -4.36
C SER A 365 -7.87 -14.04 -4.81
N GLU A 366 -8.33 -14.84 -3.84
CA GLU A 366 -9.33 -15.89 -4.08
C GLU A 366 -10.68 -15.32 -4.54
N LEU A 367 -10.96 -14.04 -4.23
CA LEU A 367 -12.19 -13.35 -4.61
C LEU A 367 -12.20 -12.89 -6.07
N LYS A 368 -11.10 -13.08 -6.81
CA LYS A 368 -10.94 -12.66 -8.21
C LYS A 368 -11.29 -11.20 -8.44
N ILE A 369 -10.81 -10.34 -7.55
CA ILE A 369 -11.05 -8.91 -7.62
C ILE A 369 -10.26 -8.35 -8.81
N PRO A 370 -10.90 -7.67 -9.78
CA PRO A 370 -10.19 -7.12 -10.92
C PRO A 370 -9.23 -5.99 -10.51
N VAL A 371 -8.08 -5.93 -11.16
CA VAL A 371 -7.09 -4.86 -11.04
C VAL A 371 -7.00 -4.10 -12.35
N TYR A 372 -7.06 -2.78 -12.27
CA TYR A 372 -7.00 -1.87 -13.41
C TYR A 372 -5.74 -1.02 -13.34
N LEU A 373 -5.09 -0.86 -14.49
CA LEU A 373 -4.13 0.21 -14.72
C LEU A 373 -4.89 1.44 -15.17
N TRP A 374 -4.77 2.52 -14.41
CA TRP A 374 -5.24 3.84 -14.77
C TRP A 374 -4.07 4.66 -15.29
N LEU A 375 -4.26 5.36 -16.40
CA LEU A 375 -3.23 6.14 -17.10
C LEU A 375 -3.76 7.52 -17.40
N LEU A 376 -2.95 8.53 -17.15
CA LEU A 376 -3.14 9.89 -17.63
C LEU A 376 -2.10 10.15 -18.72
N SER A 377 -2.55 10.36 -19.96
CA SER A 377 -1.66 10.56 -21.12
C SER A 377 -2.32 11.42 -22.19
N ASP A 378 -1.49 12.09 -22.98
CA ASP A 378 -1.92 12.80 -24.20
C ASP A 378 -2.19 11.82 -25.35
N ASN A 379 -1.59 10.63 -25.28
CA ASN A 379 -1.80 9.53 -26.22
C ASN A 379 -1.93 8.20 -25.48
N VAL A 380 -3.16 7.74 -25.30
CA VAL A 380 -3.46 6.50 -24.56
C VAL A 380 -3.25 5.23 -25.38
N ASP A 381 -3.08 5.32 -26.70
CA ASP A 381 -2.94 4.15 -27.58
C ASP A 381 -1.55 3.53 -27.53
N LEU A 382 -0.54 4.24 -27.03
CA LEU A 382 0.83 3.73 -26.83
C LEU A 382 0.88 2.55 -25.82
N ILE A 383 -0.20 2.34 -25.05
CA ILE A 383 -0.32 1.25 -24.09
C ILE A 383 -0.27 -0.15 -24.76
N TYR A 384 -0.86 -0.30 -25.95
CA TYR A 384 -1.19 -1.63 -26.50
C TYR A 384 0.05 -2.47 -26.82
N GLU A 385 1.16 -1.85 -27.19
CA GLU A 385 2.39 -2.57 -27.53
C GLU A 385 3.12 -3.12 -26.30
N LYS A 386 2.88 -2.54 -25.12
CA LYS A 386 3.67 -2.79 -23.91
C LYS A 386 2.90 -3.47 -22.79
N ILE A 387 1.56 -3.46 -22.86
CA ILE A 387 0.71 -3.88 -21.73
C ILE A 387 0.88 -5.35 -21.35
N ASP A 388 1.05 -6.26 -22.30
CA ASP A 388 1.13 -7.69 -22.00
C ASP A 388 2.39 -8.03 -21.19
N TYR A 389 3.52 -7.43 -21.55
CA TYR A 389 4.76 -7.59 -20.79
C TYR A 389 4.67 -6.94 -19.42
N PHE A 390 4.04 -5.77 -19.33
CA PHE A 390 3.79 -5.08 -18.07
C PHE A 390 2.92 -5.91 -17.11
N LYS A 391 1.85 -6.54 -17.61
CA LYS A 391 0.99 -7.45 -16.83
C LYS A 391 1.79 -8.58 -16.19
N LEU A 392 2.70 -9.20 -16.95
CA LEU A 392 3.53 -10.31 -16.47
C LEU A 392 4.50 -9.90 -15.36
N GLN A 393 5.02 -8.68 -15.38
CA GLN A 393 5.92 -8.20 -14.33
C GLN A 393 5.20 -7.90 -13.01
N LEU A 394 3.94 -7.44 -13.07
CA LEU A 394 3.20 -7.01 -11.88
C LEU A 394 2.48 -8.14 -11.16
N LEU A 395 1.90 -9.10 -11.88
CA LEU A 395 1.10 -10.18 -11.29
C LEU A 395 1.74 -10.84 -10.06
N PRO A 396 3.01 -11.29 -10.10
CA PRO A 396 3.65 -11.91 -8.93
C PRO A 396 3.77 -10.95 -7.73
N LEU A 397 4.00 -9.66 -7.98
CA LEU A 397 4.17 -8.64 -6.95
C LEU A 397 2.84 -8.30 -6.26
N ILE A 398 1.73 -8.30 -7.00
CA ILE A 398 0.38 -8.09 -6.45
C ILE A 398 -0.03 -9.26 -5.57
N ASN A 399 0.25 -10.48 -5.99
CA ASN A 399 -0.05 -11.67 -5.20
C ASN A 399 0.76 -11.74 -3.89
N LEU A 400 1.90 -11.05 -3.80
CA LEU A 400 2.72 -10.90 -2.58
C LEU A 400 2.62 -9.50 -1.94
N PHE A 401 1.60 -8.71 -2.26
CA PHE A 401 1.55 -7.34 -1.80
C PHE A 401 1.45 -7.20 -0.27
N LEU A 402 0.76 -8.09 0.45
CA LEU A 402 0.67 -8.09 1.92
C LEU A 402 0.99 -9.43 2.54
#